data_AF-A0A7V3C5T2-F1
#
_entry.id   AF-A0A7V3C5T2-F1
#
_cell.length_a   1.000
_cell.length_b   1.000
_cell.length_c   1.000
_cell.angle_alpha   90.00
_cell.angle_beta   90.00
_cell.angle_gamma   90.00
#
_symmetry.space_group_name_H-M   'P 1'
#
loop_
_entity.id
_entity.type
_entity.pdbx_description
1 polymer ?
#
loop_
_entity_poly.entity_id
_entity_poly.type
_entity_poly.pdbx_seq_one_letter_code
_entity_poly.pdbx_strand_id
1 'polypeptide(L)'
;MKVVAHLRGGKLLKGYTDAVPIADLEELLQRESPQVSSPIKIRLADSKRTVSIPMKSLKALFFVKSFDGRKEYKEIKFFETHPPIEGLWVRMQFYDREATEGVVRNSLDLLMSPGFFLKPPDPESNNEILYVVKSSLTAFQVQGVKARY
;
A
#
# COMPACT_ATOMS: atom_id res chain seq x y z
N MET A 1 -5.88 5.02 -11.33
CA MET A 1 -6.41 4.89 -9.93
C MET A 1 -6.13 6.15 -9.10
N LYS A 2 -6.91 6.44 -8.05
CA LYS A 2 -6.60 7.52 -7.08
C LYS A 2 -5.48 7.07 -6.15
N VAL A 3 -4.52 7.95 -5.89
CA VAL A 3 -3.36 7.65 -5.05
C VAL A 3 -2.96 8.85 -4.20
N VAL A 4 -2.52 8.58 -2.99
CA VAL A 4 -1.82 9.51 -2.11
C VAL A 4 -0.39 9.00 -1.93
N ALA A 5 0.57 9.72 -2.50
CA ALA A 5 1.98 9.42 -2.35
C ALA A 5 2.55 10.11 -1.10
N HIS A 6 3.06 9.31 -0.17
CA HIS A 6 3.79 9.79 1.00
C HIS A 6 5.28 9.79 0.65
N LEU A 7 5.89 10.98 0.60
CA LEU A 7 7.32 11.13 0.34
C LEU A 7 8.13 11.04 1.63
N ARG A 8 9.42 10.69 1.51
CA ARG A 8 10.32 10.51 2.67
C ARG A 8 10.52 11.78 3.52
N GLY A 9 10.18 12.96 2.98
CA GLY A 9 10.20 14.24 3.70
C GLY A 9 8.87 14.67 4.31
N GLY A 10 7.90 13.75 4.47
CA GLY A 10 6.58 14.05 5.04
C GLY A 10 5.60 14.76 4.09
N LYS A 11 6.05 15.16 2.89
CA LYS A 11 5.18 15.74 1.87
C LYS A 11 4.22 14.69 1.30
N LEU A 12 2.95 15.08 1.20
CA LEU A 12 1.88 14.29 0.60
C LEU A 12 1.56 14.84 -0.80
N LEU A 13 1.38 13.94 -1.76
CA LEU A 13 0.92 14.26 -3.10
C LEU A 13 -0.33 13.45 -3.43
N LYS A 14 -1.45 14.12 -3.66
CA LYS A 14 -2.71 13.49 -4.06
C LYS A 14 -2.86 13.58 -5.56
N GLY A 15 -3.26 12.48 -6.20
CA GLY A 15 -3.43 12.47 -7.64
C GLY A 15 -3.86 11.13 -8.19
N TYR A 16 -3.63 10.96 -9.48
CA TYR A 16 -4.02 9.79 -10.24
C TYR A 16 -2.78 9.15 -10.84
N THR A 17 -2.70 7.82 -10.79
CA THR A 17 -1.61 7.06 -11.37
C THR A 17 -2.13 5.82 -12.09
N ASP A 18 -1.41 5.44 -13.15
CA ASP A 18 -1.59 4.18 -13.88
C ASP A 18 -0.34 3.30 -13.72
N ALA A 19 0.48 3.54 -12.68
CA ALA A 19 1.73 2.83 -12.42
C ALA A 19 1.54 1.36 -11.99
N VAL A 20 0.29 0.96 -11.72
CA VAL A 20 -0.08 -0.43 -11.47
C VAL A 20 -1.08 -0.84 -12.55
N PRO A 21 -0.72 -1.77 -13.44
CA PRO A 21 -1.53 -2.14 -14.60
C PRO A 21 -2.60 -3.17 -14.21
N ILE A 22 -3.39 -2.88 -13.17
CA ILE A 22 -4.38 -3.82 -12.65
C ILE A 22 -5.74 -3.12 -12.54
N ALA A 23 -6.74 -3.76 -13.16
CA ALA A 23 -8.13 -3.29 -13.14
C ALA A 23 -8.80 -3.59 -11.80
N ASP A 24 -8.37 -4.65 -11.10
CA ASP A 24 -8.93 -5.10 -9.83
C ASP A 24 -7.85 -5.26 -8.75
N LEU A 25 -8.00 -4.49 -7.68
CA LEU A 25 -7.09 -4.45 -6.55
C LEU A 25 -6.98 -5.79 -5.80
N GLU A 26 -7.99 -6.65 -5.87
CA GLU A 26 -7.96 -7.99 -5.29
C GLU A 26 -7.11 -8.95 -6.15
N GLU A 27 -7.11 -8.75 -7.46
CA GLU A 27 -6.29 -9.53 -8.41
C GLU A 27 -4.79 -9.26 -8.19
N LEU A 28 -4.46 -8.05 -7.75
CA LEU A 28 -3.15 -7.58 -7.31
C LEU A 28 -2.52 -8.47 -6.22
N LEU A 29 -3.36 -9.08 -5.38
CA LEU A 29 -2.96 -9.94 -4.27
C LEU A 29 -2.94 -11.42 -4.68
N GLN A 30 -3.57 -11.77 -5.81
CA GLN A 30 -3.69 -13.14 -6.31
C GLN A 30 -2.68 -13.48 -7.42
N ARG A 31 -2.33 -12.52 -8.30
CA ARG A 31 -1.37 -12.72 -9.40
C ARG A 31 0.09 -12.51 -8.97
N GLU A 32 1.03 -12.91 -9.84
CA GLU A 32 2.44 -12.53 -9.72
C GLU A 32 2.56 -11.01 -9.54
N SER A 33 3.36 -10.59 -8.56
CA SER A 33 3.33 -9.24 -8.02
C SER A 33 3.61 -8.23 -9.14
N PRO A 34 2.70 -7.28 -9.46
CA PRO A 34 2.97 -6.35 -10.54
C PRO A 34 4.14 -5.46 -10.15
N GLN A 35 5.08 -5.35 -11.07
CA GLN A 35 6.21 -4.44 -10.93
C GLN A 35 5.70 -3.01 -11.01
N VAL A 36 5.79 -2.28 -9.90
CA VAL A 36 5.48 -0.85 -9.89
C VAL A 36 6.56 -0.14 -10.70
N SER A 37 6.17 0.44 -11.83
CA SER A 37 7.09 1.14 -12.71
C SER A 37 7.71 2.35 -12.00
N SER A 38 9.04 2.43 -11.96
CA SER A 38 9.78 3.59 -11.47
C SER A 38 10.44 4.34 -12.66
N PRO A 39 10.30 5.67 -12.75
CA PRO A 39 9.66 6.56 -11.78
C PRO A 39 8.12 6.54 -11.89
N ILE A 40 7.45 6.69 -10.74
CA ILE A 40 5.99 6.68 -10.64
C ILE A 40 5.47 8.01 -11.14
N LYS A 41 4.62 7.98 -12.17
CA LYS A 41 3.96 9.15 -12.71
C LYS A 41 2.65 9.39 -11.98
N ILE A 42 2.48 10.57 -11.40
CA ILE A 42 1.25 10.99 -10.72
C ILE A 42 0.75 12.27 -11.39
N ARG A 43 -0.47 12.24 -11.94
CA ARG A 43 -1.20 13.43 -12.34
C ARG A 43 -1.87 14.00 -11.10
N LEU A 44 -1.49 15.20 -10.69
CA LEU A 44 -1.97 15.80 -9.43
C LEU A 44 -3.49 16.02 -9.47
N ALA A 45 -4.13 16.00 -8.30
CA ALA A 45 -5.57 16.21 -8.19
C ALA A 45 -5.95 17.71 -8.19
N ASP A 46 -5.06 18.55 -7.66
CA ASP A 46 -5.22 20.00 -7.55
C ASP A 46 -4.87 20.76 -8.85
N SER A 47 -4.24 20.09 -9.80
CA SER A 47 -3.71 20.68 -11.02
C SER A 47 -3.62 19.64 -12.14
N LYS A 48 -3.66 20.08 -13.40
CA LYS A 48 -3.44 19.18 -14.55
C LYS A 48 -1.96 18.78 -14.74
N ARG A 49 -1.10 19.05 -13.76
CA ARG A 49 0.34 18.77 -13.84
C ARG A 49 0.60 17.30 -13.52
N THR A 50 1.51 16.69 -14.29
CA THR A 50 2.07 15.37 -14.00
C THR A 50 3.44 15.52 -13.37
N VAL A 51 3.66 14.81 -12.27
CA VAL A 51 4.96 14.72 -11.59
C VAL A 51 5.50 13.31 -11.71
N SER A 52 6.82 13.19 -11.77
CA SER A 52 7.53 11.92 -11.82
C SER A 52 8.30 11.74 -10.51
N ILE A 53 8.01 10.68 -9.78
CA ILE A 53 8.52 10.43 -8.43
C ILE A 53 9.40 9.19 -8.47
N PRO A 54 10.71 9.30 -8.16
CA PRO A 54 11.56 8.12 -8.08
C PRO A 54 11.21 7.29 -6.84
N MET A 55 11.25 5.96 -6.95
CA MET A 55 10.88 5.04 -5.86
C MET A 55 11.62 5.34 -4.55
N LYS A 56 12.91 5.69 -4.62
CA LYS A 56 13.74 6.03 -3.46
C LYS A 56 13.25 7.24 -2.64
N SER A 57 12.41 8.09 -3.22
CA SER A 57 11.84 9.27 -2.55
C SER A 57 10.51 8.98 -1.85
N LEU A 58 9.94 7.78 -2.05
CA LEU A 58 8.66 7.38 -1.48
C LEU A 58 8.85 6.63 -0.16
N LYS A 59 7.97 6.95 0.77
CA LYS A 59 7.67 6.14 1.95
C LYS A 59 6.74 5.00 1.55
N ALA A 60 5.60 5.36 0.98
CA ALA A 60 4.56 4.45 0.51
C ALA A 60 3.62 5.17 -0.46
N LEU A 61 2.89 4.39 -1.27
CA LEU A 61 1.72 4.84 -2.01
C LEU A 61 0.47 4.28 -1.34
N PHE A 62 -0.52 5.13 -1.12
CA PHE A 62 -1.82 4.74 -0.59
C PHE A 62 -2.84 4.86 -1.73
N PHE A 63 -3.39 3.73 -2.18
CA PHE A 63 -4.48 3.73 -3.14
C PHE A 63 -5.78 3.87 -2.36
N VAL A 64 -6.55 4.91 -2.70
CA VAL A 64 -7.65 5.37 -1.85
C VAL A 64 -8.97 5.47 -2.61
N LYS A 65 -10.06 5.19 -1.91
CA LYS A 65 -11.43 5.39 -2.43
C LYS A 65 -11.69 6.87 -2.70
N SER A 66 -11.24 7.75 -1.79
CA SER A 66 -11.41 9.20 -1.85
C SER A 66 -10.18 9.97 -1.36
N PHE A 67 -9.97 11.18 -1.87
CA PHE A 67 -8.89 12.08 -1.43
C PHE A 67 -9.20 12.79 -0.11
N ASP A 68 -10.47 12.99 0.21
CA ASP A 68 -10.90 13.64 1.46
C ASP A 68 -10.82 12.65 2.64
N GLY A 69 -11.02 11.36 2.36
CA GLY A 69 -11.09 10.30 3.35
C GLY A 69 -12.21 10.52 4.38
N ARG A 70 -12.23 9.71 5.44
CA ARG A 70 -13.04 9.95 6.64
C ARG A 70 -12.08 10.18 7.80
N LYS A 71 -11.74 11.45 8.09
CA LYS A 71 -10.73 11.82 9.12
C LYS A 71 -11.06 11.31 10.53
N GLU A 72 -12.35 11.11 10.80
CA GLU A 72 -12.86 10.65 12.11
C GLU A 72 -12.95 9.12 12.20
N TYR A 73 -12.76 8.42 11.08
CA TYR A 73 -12.86 6.97 11.05
C TYR A 73 -11.59 6.35 11.63
N LYS A 74 -11.72 5.64 12.74
CA LYS A 74 -10.66 4.80 13.30
C LYS A 74 -10.77 3.43 12.69
N GLU A 75 -9.73 3.02 11.97
CA GLU A 75 -9.69 1.70 11.35
C GLU A 75 -9.89 0.60 12.40
N ILE A 76 -10.83 -0.30 12.14
CA ILE A 76 -11.13 -1.44 12.97
C ILE A 76 -10.33 -2.63 12.45
N LYS A 77 -9.45 -3.13 13.31
CA LYS A 77 -8.55 -4.24 13.02
C LYS A 77 -9.25 -5.57 13.26
N PHE A 78 -10.21 -5.92 12.40
CA PHE A 78 -10.94 -7.19 12.46
C PHE A 78 -10.20 -8.29 11.67
N PHE A 79 -9.32 -9.04 12.33
CA PHE A 79 -8.49 -10.04 11.66
C PHE A 79 -9.14 -11.43 11.53
N GLU A 80 -10.11 -11.78 12.39
CA GLU A 80 -10.69 -13.13 12.38
C GLU A 80 -11.41 -13.48 11.06
N THR A 81 -12.03 -12.50 10.40
CA THR A 81 -12.84 -12.72 9.19
C THR A 81 -12.31 -11.99 7.95
N HIS A 82 -11.49 -10.93 8.11
CA HIS A 82 -11.06 -10.07 7.01
C HIS A 82 -9.56 -9.69 7.05
N PRO A 83 -8.95 -9.48 5.87
CA PRO A 83 -9.48 -9.76 4.54
C PRO A 83 -9.45 -11.29 4.27
N PRO A 84 -10.35 -11.85 3.43
CA PRO A 84 -10.39 -13.28 3.10
C PRO A 84 -9.29 -13.68 2.11
N ILE A 85 -8.09 -13.13 2.28
CA ILE A 85 -6.97 -13.25 1.36
C ILE A 85 -5.89 -14.08 2.04
N GLU A 86 -5.34 -15.04 1.30
CA GLU A 86 -4.20 -15.83 1.75
C GLU A 86 -2.94 -14.97 1.82
N GLY A 87 -2.14 -15.17 2.86
CA GLY A 87 -0.91 -14.41 3.04
C GLY A 87 -0.41 -14.35 4.48
N LEU A 88 0.57 -13.47 4.67
CA LEU A 88 1.13 -13.15 5.96
C LEU A 88 0.38 -11.96 6.54
N TRP A 89 -0.10 -12.11 7.78
CA TRP A 89 -0.53 -10.97 8.57
C TRP A 89 0.70 -10.32 9.15
N VAL A 90 0.87 -9.03 8.89
CA VAL A 90 2.08 -8.33 9.25
C VAL A 90 1.75 -7.04 9.97
N ARG A 91 2.56 -6.75 10.98
CA ARG A 91 2.68 -5.43 11.59
C ARG A 91 4.01 -4.84 11.14
N MET A 92 3.97 -3.60 10.68
CA MET A 92 5.18 -2.89 10.27
C MET A 92 5.24 -1.51 10.88
N GLN A 93 6.46 -1.03 11.07
CA GLN A 93 6.76 0.31 11.55
C GLN A 93 7.64 1.02 10.54
N PHE A 94 7.27 2.26 10.23
CA PHE A 94 8.02 3.16 9.37
C PHE A 94 9.06 3.95 10.17
N TYR A 95 10.05 4.52 9.48
CA TYR A 95 11.09 5.34 10.10
C TYR A 95 10.57 6.59 10.84
N ASP A 96 9.35 7.06 10.53
CA ASP A 96 8.70 8.18 11.21
C ASP A 96 7.86 7.77 12.42
N ARG A 97 8.01 6.51 12.86
CA ARG A 97 7.32 5.88 14.00
C ARG A 97 5.85 5.55 13.75
N GLU A 98 5.30 5.85 12.57
CA GLU A 98 3.98 5.35 12.19
C GLU A 98 4.01 3.83 12.07
N ALA A 99 2.95 3.18 12.55
CA ALA A 99 2.78 1.74 12.44
C ALA A 99 1.49 1.42 11.69
N THR A 100 1.51 0.37 10.89
CA THR A 100 0.34 -0.13 10.18
C THR A 100 0.35 -1.66 10.16
N GLU A 101 -0.82 -2.22 9.93
CA GLU A 101 -1.06 -3.65 9.89
C GLU A 101 -1.87 -4.00 8.65
N GLY A 102 -1.67 -5.21 8.15
CA GLY A 102 -2.42 -5.71 7.01
C GLY A 102 -1.93 -7.06 6.56
N VAL A 103 -2.45 -7.48 5.41
CA VAL A 103 -2.13 -8.75 4.78
C VAL A 103 -1.24 -8.49 3.57
N VAL A 104 -0.16 -9.25 3.48
CA VAL A 104 0.74 -9.27 2.33
C VAL A 104 0.83 -10.69 1.78
N ARG A 105 0.97 -10.80 0.45
CA ARG A 105 1.16 -12.09 -0.21
C ARG A 105 2.47 -12.75 0.26
N ASN A 106 2.41 -14.04 0.62
CA ASN A 106 3.61 -14.81 0.93
C ASN A 106 4.26 -15.30 -0.38
N SER A 107 5.20 -14.53 -0.93
CA SER A 107 5.84 -14.82 -2.22
C SER A 107 7.33 -14.51 -2.23
N LEU A 108 8.06 -15.01 -3.24
CA LEU A 108 9.47 -14.66 -3.43
C LEU A 108 9.66 -13.16 -3.70
N ASP A 109 8.70 -12.51 -4.36
CA ASP A 109 8.73 -11.06 -4.58
C ASP A 109 8.75 -10.27 -3.26
N LEU A 110 8.04 -10.76 -2.23
CA LEU A 110 8.09 -10.16 -0.90
C LEU A 110 9.52 -10.12 -0.35
N LEU A 111 10.41 -11.01 -0.78
CA LEU A 111 11.82 -11.01 -0.41
C LEU A 111 12.67 -10.17 -1.38
N MET A 112 12.47 -10.33 -2.68
CA MET A 112 13.36 -9.81 -3.72
C MET A 112 13.05 -8.37 -4.16
N SER A 113 11.77 -7.95 -4.12
CA SER A 113 11.34 -6.64 -4.63
C SER A 113 11.69 -5.50 -3.66
N PRO A 114 11.89 -4.26 -4.14
CA PRO A 114 12.19 -3.10 -3.27
C PRO A 114 11.00 -2.67 -2.39
N GLY A 115 9.82 -3.18 -2.68
CA GLY A 115 8.58 -2.90 -1.97
C GLY A 115 7.58 -4.04 -2.16
N PHE A 116 6.42 -3.92 -1.54
CA PHE A 116 5.34 -4.91 -1.61
C PHE A 116 3.97 -4.24 -1.45
N PHE A 117 2.93 -4.94 -1.86
CA PHE A 117 1.56 -4.50 -1.63
C PHE A 117 1.03 -5.01 -0.29
N LEU A 118 0.31 -4.15 0.43
CA LEU A 118 -0.33 -4.47 1.69
C LEU A 118 -1.82 -4.13 1.61
N LYS A 119 -2.67 -5.10 1.96
CA LYS A 119 -4.11 -4.90 2.15
C LYS A 119 -4.42 -4.59 3.61
N PRO A 120 -4.97 -3.40 3.94
CA PRO A 120 -5.49 -3.14 5.28
C PRO A 120 -6.58 -4.16 5.66
N PRO A 121 -6.70 -4.54 6.94
CA PRO A 121 -7.70 -5.51 7.38
C PRO A 121 -9.12 -4.95 7.37
N ASP A 122 -9.25 -3.64 7.43
CA ASP A 122 -10.52 -2.94 7.53
C ASP A 122 -11.10 -2.64 6.14
N PRO A 123 -12.20 -3.29 5.73
CA PRO A 123 -12.84 -3.04 4.45
C PRO A 123 -13.48 -1.64 4.36
N GLU A 124 -13.83 -1.03 5.49
CA GLU A 124 -14.40 0.33 5.56
C GLU A 124 -13.32 1.41 5.53
N SER A 125 -12.03 1.03 5.63
CA SER A 125 -10.92 1.96 5.44
C SER A 125 -11.01 2.67 4.08
N ASN A 126 -10.59 3.93 4.07
CA ASN A 126 -10.38 4.67 2.84
C ASN A 126 -9.18 4.14 2.05
N ASN A 127 -8.22 3.49 2.73
CA ASN A 127 -7.07 2.86 2.10
C ASN A 127 -7.48 1.48 1.58
N GLU A 128 -7.45 1.31 0.26
CA GLU A 128 -7.85 0.05 -0.35
C GLU A 128 -6.66 -0.91 -0.47
N ILE A 129 -5.48 -0.38 -0.81
CA ILE A 129 -4.19 -1.07 -0.76
C ILE A 129 -3.10 -0.04 -0.56
N LEU A 130 -1.97 -0.49 -0.04
CA LEU A 130 -0.75 0.28 0.04
C LEU A 130 0.32 -0.40 -0.80
N TYR A 131 1.16 0.38 -1.49
CA TYR A 131 2.47 -0.09 -1.91
C TYR A 131 3.52 0.48 -0.96
N VAL A 132 4.19 -0.40 -0.23
CA VAL A 132 5.15 -0.05 0.82
C VAL A 132 6.57 -0.19 0.31
N VAL A 133 7.39 0.84 0.48
CA VAL A 133 8.81 0.80 0.14
C VAL A 133 9.59 0.25 1.33
N LYS A 134 10.28 -0.88 1.15
CA LYS A 134 10.97 -1.59 2.25
C LYS A 134 12.02 -0.73 2.95
N SER A 135 12.76 0.08 2.20
CA SER A 135 13.77 0.99 2.75
C SER A 135 13.19 2.07 3.67
N SER A 136 11.87 2.17 3.76
CA SER A 136 11.15 3.09 4.65
C SER A 136 10.69 2.41 5.95
N LEU A 137 10.93 1.11 6.11
CA LEU A 137 10.57 0.34 7.31
C LEU A 137 11.74 0.25 8.29
N THR A 138 11.42 0.28 9.58
CA THR A 138 12.35 -0.03 10.69
C THR A 138 12.03 -1.36 11.35
N ALA A 139 10.79 -1.84 11.21
CA ALA A 139 10.37 -3.15 11.69
C ALA A 139 9.33 -3.77 10.74
N PHE A 140 9.41 -5.09 10.60
CA PHE A 140 8.45 -5.93 9.88
C PHE A 140 8.28 -7.22 10.68
N GLN A 141 7.08 -7.47 11.19
CA GLN A 141 6.78 -8.59 12.08
C GLN A 141 5.59 -9.37 11.52
N VAL A 142 5.80 -10.66 11.28
CA VAL A 142 4.70 -11.59 10.94
C VAL A 142 3.95 -11.93 12.22
N GLN A 143 2.65 -11.63 12.22
CA GLN A 143 1.72 -11.89 13.33
C GLN A 143 0.95 -13.20 13.14
N GLY A 144 0.83 -13.67 11.90
CA GLY A 144 0.09 -14.88 11.56
C GLY A 144 0.20 -15.23 10.08
N VAL A 145 -0.25 -16.44 9.73
CA VAL A 145 -0.33 -16.93 8.36
C VAL A 145 -1.74 -17.42 8.11
N LYS A 146 -2.33 -16.99 7.00
CA LYS A 146 -3.59 -17.53 6.48
C LYS A 146 -3.29 -18.23 5.16
N ALA A 147 -3.33 -19.56 5.16
CA ALA A 147 -3.14 -20.39 3.98
C ALA A 147 -4.37 -21.30 3.81
N ARG A 148 -4.81 -21.56 2.58
CA ARG A 148 -5.68 -22.71 2.31
C ARG A 148 -4.78 -23.96 2.24
N TYR A 149 -5.15 -24.99 2.98
CA TYR A 149 -4.59 -26.34 2.85
C TYR A 149 -5.40 -27.14 1.84
#